data_AF-A0A8X7S5V9-F1
#
_entry.id   AF-A0A8X7S5V9-F1
#
_cell.length_a   1.000
_cell.length_b   1.000
_cell.length_c   1.000
_cell.angle_alpha   90.00
_cell.angle_beta   90.00
_cell.angle_gamma   90.00
#
_symmetry.space_group_name_H-M   'P 1'
#
loop_
_entity.id
_entity.type
_entity.pdbx_description
1 polymer ?
#
loop_
_entity_poly.entity_id
_entity_poly.type
_entity_poly.pdbx_seq_one_letter_code
_entity_poly.pdbx_strand_id
1 'polypeptide(L)'
;MSFNEHLEDPLPHKVKLQGTGGGVWTVSFTKIRDCAFFTSGWSKFAEDHELKDGEFLTFVYDGHHMFEVSLFGHSGCKETRAVVETVEISDDDSDEEEEEDPSFYG
;
A
#
# COMPACT_ATOMS: atom_id res chain seq x y z
N MET A 1 17.90 8.67 -17.49
CA MET A 1 17.78 8.36 -16.05
C MET A 1 16.86 7.17 -15.90
N SER A 2 17.26 6.16 -15.13
CA SER A 2 16.48 4.95 -14.87
C SER A 2 15.86 5.04 -13.46
N PHE A 3 14.72 4.39 -13.25
CA PHE A 3 14.09 4.32 -11.92
C PHE A 3 15.07 3.81 -10.85
N ASN A 4 15.95 2.86 -11.20
CA ASN A 4 16.89 2.22 -10.26
C ASN A 4 17.96 3.17 -9.68
N GLU A 5 18.12 4.38 -10.23
CA GLU A 5 19.01 5.42 -9.72
C GLU A 5 18.42 6.16 -8.51
N HIS A 6 17.10 6.07 -8.30
CA HIS A 6 16.37 6.75 -7.22
C HIS A 6 16.09 5.84 -6.01
N LEU A 7 16.54 4.59 -6.06
CA LEU A 7 16.44 3.65 -4.95
C LEU A 7 17.52 3.96 -3.91
N GLU A 8 17.19 3.84 -2.63
CA GLU A 8 18.16 4.02 -1.54
C GLU A 8 19.39 3.11 -1.72
N ASP A 9 20.57 3.59 -1.35
CA ASP A 9 21.81 2.81 -1.31
C ASP A 9 22.44 2.93 0.09
N PRO A 10 22.49 1.84 0.88
CA PRO A 10 22.12 0.47 0.54
C PRO A 10 20.61 0.24 0.49
N LEU A 11 20.17 -0.64 -0.42
CA LEU A 11 18.76 -1.01 -0.51
C LEU A 11 18.28 -1.79 0.71
N PRO A 12 17.02 -1.57 1.16
CA PRO A 12 16.41 -2.42 2.15
C PRO A 12 16.26 -3.86 1.63
N HIS A 13 16.61 -4.84 2.46
CA HIS A 13 16.54 -6.27 2.07
C HIS A 13 15.10 -6.79 1.96
N LYS A 14 14.14 -6.11 2.61
CA LYS A 14 12.71 -6.42 2.59
C LYS A 14 11.92 -5.14 2.42
N VAL A 15 10.89 -5.19 1.59
CA VAL A 15 9.96 -4.09 1.35
C VAL A 15 8.53 -4.60 1.40
N LYS A 16 7.58 -3.69 1.52
CA LYS A 16 6.14 -3.96 1.54
C LYS A 16 5.54 -3.55 0.21
N LEU A 17 4.71 -4.42 -0.36
CA LEU A 17 3.83 -4.12 -1.47
C LEU A 17 2.42 -3.93 -0.91
N GLN A 18 1.85 -2.74 -1.08
CA GLN A 18 0.46 -2.48 -0.69
C GLN A 18 -0.41 -2.51 -1.94
N GLY A 19 -1.36 -3.44 -1.99
CA GLY A 19 -2.30 -3.56 -3.09
C GLY A 19 -3.50 -2.63 -2.95
N THR A 20 -4.24 -2.44 -4.04
CA THR A 20 -5.46 -1.62 -4.08
C THR A 20 -6.59 -2.18 -3.23
N GLY A 21 -6.55 -3.48 -2.91
CA GLY A 21 -7.48 -4.14 -2.00
C GLY A 21 -7.18 -3.92 -0.51
N GLY A 22 -6.15 -3.14 -0.17
CA GLY A 22 -5.74 -2.87 1.22
C GLY A 22 -4.80 -3.92 1.81
N GLY A 23 -4.59 -5.05 1.12
CA GLY A 23 -3.62 -6.07 1.54
C GLY A 23 -2.18 -5.57 1.47
N VAL A 24 -1.31 -6.15 2.31
CA VAL A 24 0.12 -5.83 2.36
C VAL A 24 0.95 -7.11 2.30
N TRP A 25 1.89 -7.17 1.37
CA TRP A 25 2.79 -8.30 1.17
C TRP A 25 4.23 -7.90 1.47
N THR A 26 4.92 -8.67 2.32
CA THR A 26 6.35 -8.48 2.54
C THR A 26 7.12 -9.29 1.51
N VAL A 27 7.97 -8.61 0.73
CA VAL A 27 8.80 -9.23 -0.30
C VAL A 27 10.27 -8.90 -0.09
N SER A 28 11.15 -9.82 -0.46
CA SER A 28 12.58 -9.54 -0.52
C SER A 28 12.89 -8.66 -1.73
N PHE A 29 13.72 -7.64 -1.50
CA PHE A 29 14.12 -6.67 -2.51
C PHE A 29 15.63 -6.70 -2.65
N THR A 30 16.12 -6.84 -3.88
CA THR A 30 17.55 -7.00 -4.15
C THR A 30 17.93 -6.29 -5.43
N LYS A 31 19.07 -5.61 -5.40
CA LYS A 31 19.67 -5.00 -6.59
C LYS A 31 20.80 -5.88 -7.10
N ILE A 32 20.72 -6.26 -8.37
CA ILE A 32 21.76 -7.01 -9.07
C ILE A 32 22.22 -6.13 -10.23
N ARG A 33 23.43 -5.58 -10.13
CA ARG A 33 23.97 -4.55 -11.04
C ARG A 33 23.05 -3.32 -11.03
N ASP A 34 22.51 -2.95 -12.19
CA ASP A 34 21.67 -1.76 -12.38
C ASP A 34 20.17 -2.07 -12.35
N CYS A 35 19.80 -3.30 -11.96
CA CYS A 35 18.41 -3.76 -11.93
C CYS A 35 17.97 -4.13 -10.50
N ALA A 36 16.77 -3.69 -10.12
CA ALA A 36 16.14 -4.09 -8.87
C ALA A 36 15.10 -5.21 -9.11
N PHE A 37 15.03 -6.15 -8.17
CA PHE A 37 14.21 -7.35 -8.27
C PHE A 37 13.43 -7.58 -6.97
N PHE A 38 12.13 -7.82 -7.10
CA PHE A 38 11.34 -8.49 -6.06
C PHE A 38 11.55 -10.00 -6.18
N THR A 39 11.89 -10.67 -5.08
CA THR A 39 12.27 -12.09 -5.09
C THR A 39 11.34 -12.89 -4.18
N SER A 40 11.81 -13.33 -3.01
CA SER A 40 10.99 -14.09 -2.06
C SER A 40 9.73 -13.29 -1.68
N GLY A 41 8.57 -13.96 -1.67
CA GLY A 41 7.27 -13.34 -1.38
C GLY A 41 6.55 -12.76 -2.60
N TRP A 42 7.25 -12.46 -3.71
CA TRP A 42 6.62 -11.97 -4.94
C TRP A 42 5.61 -12.96 -5.52
N SER A 43 5.93 -14.26 -5.51
CA SER A 43 5.03 -15.30 -6.03
C SER A 43 3.68 -15.33 -5.30
N LYS A 44 3.69 -15.11 -3.98
CA LYS A 44 2.46 -15.03 -3.18
C LYS A 44 1.65 -13.79 -3.54
N PHE A 45 2.29 -12.64 -3.69
CA PHE A 45 1.61 -11.43 -4.16
C PHE A 45 0.94 -11.67 -5.52
N ALA A 46 1.64 -12.33 -6.45
CA ALA A 46 1.13 -12.63 -7.78
C ALA A 46 -0.05 -13.64 -7.77
N GLU A 47 0.01 -14.65 -6.89
CA GLU A 47 -1.04 -15.64 -6.69
C GLU A 47 -2.30 -15.01 -6.07
N ASP A 48 -2.15 -14.23 -5.00
CA ASP A 48 -3.28 -13.58 -4.31
C ASP A 48 -4.01 -12.56 -5.21
N HIS A 49 -3.32 -11.97 -6.19
CA HIS A 49 -3.92 -11.07 -7.20
C HIS A 49 -4.26 -11.78 -8.52
N GLU A 50 -4.08 -13.10 -8.61
CA GLU A 50 -4.33 -13.89 -9.83
C GLU A 50 -3.73 -13.26 -11.10
N LEU A 51 -2.49 -12.77 -11.01
CA LEU A 51 -1.84 -12.04 -12.10
C LEU A 51 -1.71 -12.90 -13.35
N LYS A 52 -2.07 -12.31 -14.50
CA LYS A 52 -1.95 -12.93 -15.81
C LYS A 52 -0.96 -12.18 -16.69
N ASP A 53 -0.39 -12.90 -17.65
CA ASP A 53 0.48 -12.30 -18.66
C ASP A 53 -0.30 -11.28 -19.49
N GLY A 54 0.29 -10.09 -19.71
CA GLY A 54 -0.35 -8.98 -20.40
C GLY A 54 -1.14 -8.00 -19.50
N GLU A 55 -1.19 -8.24 -18.18
CA GLU A 55 -1.66 -7.25 -17.21
C GLU A 55 -0.54 -6.27 -16.84
N PHE A 56 -0.92 -5.06 -16.42
CA PHE A 56 0.03 -4.01 -16.08
C PHE A 56 -0.02 -3.68 -14.59
N LEU A 57 1.16 -3.42 -14.02
CA LEU A 57 1.31 -2.98 -12.64
C LEU A 57 2.05 -1.65 -12.62
N THR A 58 1.57 -0.72 -11.82
CA THR A 58 2.30 0.52 -11.52
C THR A 58 2.76 0.47 -10.07
N PHE A 59 3.97 0.98 -9.83
CA PHE A 59 4.59 1.03 -8.51
C PHE A 59 4.84 2.48 -8.14
N VAL A 60 4.31 2.92 -7.00
CA VAL A 60 4.66 4.20 -6.38
C VAL A 60 5.52 3.89 -5.16
N TYR A 61 6.77 4.35 -5.19
CA TYR A 61 7.73 4.11 -4.12
C TYR A 61 7.74 5.30 -3.16
N ASP A 62 7.65 5.01 -1.86
CA ASP A 62 7.67 6.02 -0.79
C ASP A 62 9.06 6.61 -0.52
N GLY A 63 10.11 6.05 -1.14
CA GLY A 63 11.50 6.43 -0.90
C GLY A 63 12.18 5.64 0.22
N HIS A 64 11.47 4.75 0.91
CA HIS A 64 11.98 3.92 1.99
C HIS A 64 11.72 2.43 1.73
N HIS A 65 10.61 1.89 2.22
CA HIS A 65 10.40 0.43 2.28
C HIS A 65 9.01 0.01 1.83
N MET A 66 8.24 0.91 1.21
CA MET A 66 6.89 0.63 0.75
C MET A 66 6.69 1.00 -0.71
N PHE A 67 6.04 0.09 -1.43
CA PHE A 67 5.54 0.31 -2.78
C PHE A 67 4.02 0.18 -2.76
N GLU A 68 3.32 1.25 -3.11
CA GLU A 68 1.92 1.14 -3.49
C GLU A 68 1.84 0.54 -4.90
N VAL A 69 1.05 -0.52 -5.05
CA VAL A 69 0.91 -1.25 -6.30
C VAL A 69 -0.52 -1.11 -6.79
N SER A 70 -0.68 -0.54 -7.98
CA SER A 70 -1.96 -0.55 -8.71
C SER A 70 -1.93 -1.57 -9.84
N LEU A 71 -3.00 -2.35 -9.94
CA LEU A 71 -3.21 -3.37 -10.96
C LEU A 71 -4.14 -2.85 -12.05
N PHE A 72 -3.78 -3.09 -13.29
CA PHE A 72 -4.57 -2.79 -14.47
C PHE A 72 -4.75 -4.07 -15.28
N GLY A 73 -6.00 -4.49 -15.46
CA GLY A 73 -6.33 -5.67 -16.26
C GLY A 73 -6.02 -5.46 -17.75
N HIS A 74 -6.33 -6.46 -18.57
CA HIS A 74 -6.10 -6.41 -20.02
C HIS A 74 -6.82 -5.25 -20.74
N SER A 75 -7.89 -4.73 -20.15
CA SER A 75 -8.61 -3.56 -20.67
C SER A 75 -7.85 -2.25 -20.45
N GLY A 76 -6.78 -2.25 -19.65
CA GLY A 76 -6.08 -1.05 -19.18
C GLY A 76 -6.83 -0.30 -18.08
N CYS A 77 -7.95 -0.83 -17.58
CA CYS A 77 -8.67 -0.26 -16.44
C CYS A 77 -8.05 -0.71 -15.12
N LYS A 78 -8.03 0.19 -14.13
CA LYS A 78 -7.60 -0.14 -12.77
C LYS A 78 -8.56 -1.16 -12.15
N GLU A 79 -8.02 -2.20 -11.55
CA GLU A 79 -8.78 -3.26 -10.89
C GLU A 79 -8.34 -3.41 -9.42
N THR A 80 -9.28 -3.83 -8.60
CA THR A 80 -9.05 -4.15 -7.19
C THR A 80 -9.13 -5.65 -7.01
N ARG A 81 -8.07 -6.24 -6.46
CA ARG A 81 -7.97 -7.67 -6.12
C ARG A 81 -7.36 -7.81 -4.73
N ALA A 82 -7.42 -9.01 -4.16
CA ALA A 82 -6.94 -9.30 -2.82
C ALA A 82 -7.48 -8.31 -1.76
N VAL A 83 -8.81 -8.16 -1.71
CA VAL A 83 -9.50 -7.25 -0.79
C VAL A 83 -9.41 -7.80 0.64
N VAL A 84 -8.99 -6.95 1.58
CA VAL A 84 -9.10 -7.22 3.02
C VAL A 84 -10.36 -6.57 3.57
N GLU A 85 -11.15 -7.30 4.36
CA GLU A 85 -12.29 -6.72 5.07
C GLU A 85 -11.76 -5.86 6.22
N THR A 86 -12.06 -4.56 6.19
CA THR A 86 -11.86 -3.66 7.33
C THR A 86 -13.17 -3.57 8.11
N VAL A 87 -13.13 -3.92 9.40
CA VAL A 87 -14.26 -3.69 10.29
C VAL A 87 -14.21 -2.22 10.69
N GLU A 88 -15.16 -1.44 10.21
CA GLU A 88 -15.37 -0.04 10.60
C GLU A 88 -15.74 -0.05 12.09
N ILE A 89 -14.83 0.38 12.96
CA ILE A 89 -15.16 0.66 14.36
C ILE A 89 -15.70 2.09 14.38
N SER A 90 -17.03 2.23 14.43
CA SER A 90 -17.67 3.52 14.70
C SER A 90 -17.52 3.82 16.19
N ASP A 91 -16.64 4.75 16.53
CA ASP A 91 -16.59 5.37 17.86
C ASP A 91 -17.88 6.21 18.03
N ASP A 92 -18.87 5.63 18.72
CA ASP A 92 -20.04 6.35 19.26
C ASP A 92 -19.56 7.15 20.49
N ASP A 93 -18.89 8.27 20.23
CA ASP A 93 -18.57 9.28 21.24
C ASP A 93 -19.79 10.21 21.36
N SER A 94 -20.66 9.90 22.31
CA SER A 94 -21.72 10.84 22.72
C SER A 94 -21.07 12.00 23.50
N ASP A 95 -20.71 13.05 22.77
CA ASP A 95 -20.45 14.40 23.30
C ASP A 95 -21.72 14.92 24.00
N GLU A 96 -21.70 15.00 25.33
CA GLU A 96 -22.59 15.87 26.12
C GLU A 96 -21.77 17.08 26.64
N GLU A 97 -21.76 18.15 25.86
CA GLU A 97 -21.34 19.54 26.17
C GLU A 97 -22.61 20.39 25.88
N GLU A 98 -23.15 21.34 26.65
CA GLU A 98 -22.80 22.18 27.81
C GLU A 98 -24.15 22.63 28.44
N GLU A 99 -24.15 23.11 29.69
CA GLU A 99 -24.95 24.31 30.04
C GLU A 99 -24.14 25.15 31.05
N GLU A 100 -23.42 26.15 30.53
CA GLU A 100 -22.99 27.32 31.30
C GLU A 100 -24.22 28.20 31.59
N ASP A 101 -24.61 28.34 32.87
CA ASP A 101 -25.48 29.45 33.30
C ASP A 101 -24.65 30.52 34.03
N PRO A 102 -24.20 31.58 33.35
CA PRO A 102 -23.69 32.76 34.00
C PRO A 102 -24.85 33.65 34.43
N SER A 103 -25.50 33.32 35.55
CA SER A 103 -26.43 34.25 36.20
C SER A 103 -25.68 35.34 36.99
N PHE A 104 -25.49 36.42 36.23
CA PHE A 104 -25.29 37.82 36.58
C PHE A 104 -26.04 38.32 37.85
N TYR A 105 -25.26 38.88 38.80
CA TYR A 105 -25.58 39.77 39.95
C TYR A 105 -26.34 39.22 41.19
N GLY A 106 -25.66 39.35 42.35
CA GLY A 106 -26.20 39.27 43.71
C GLY A 106 -25.11 39.49 44.76
#